data_AF-A0A963MB40-F1
#
_entry.id   AF-A0A963MB40-F1
#
_cell.length_a   1.000
_cell.length_b   1.000
_cell.length_c   1.000
_cell.angle_alpha   90.00
_cell.angle_beta   90.00
_cell.angle_gamma   90.00
#
_symmetry.space_group_name_H-M   'P 1'
#
loop_
_entity.id
_entity.type
_entity.pdbx_description
1 polymer ?
#
loop_
_entity_poly.entity_id
_entity_poly.type
_entity_poly.pdbx_seq_one_letter_code
_entity_poly.pdbx_strand_id
1 'polypeptide(L)'
;MPTLICDCNRTMPLDAPALGRSLNETLTLHSTLCRREVPAFQRAVQAEEPVVVACTQEQRLFSEVAGQTDGVRAQAVRFVNIRETGGWSRDAKQATPKIAALLAAAH
;
A
#
# COMPACT_ATOMS: atom_id res chain seq x y z
N MET A 1 -1.45 -2.03 12.28
CA MET A 1 -0.66 -1.18 11.37
C MET A 1 -1.34 -1.22 10.00
N PRO A 2 -2.11 -0.21 9.60
CA PRO A 2 -2.89 -0.25 8.35
C PRO A 2 -2.02 -0.42 7.10
N THR A 3 -2.47 -1.28 6.19
CA THR A 3 -1.80 -1.55 4.90
C THR A 3 -2.62 -1.00 3.74
N LEU A 4 -2.06 -0.02 3.01
CA LEU A 4 -2.65 0.53 1.80
C LEU A 4 -2.09 -0.17 0.57
N ILE A 5 -2.95 -0.89 -0.17
CA ILE A 5 -2.60 -1.53 -1.44
C ILE A 5 -3.26 -0.82 -2.63
N CYS A 6 -2.60 -0.82 -3.78
CA CYS A 6 -3.08 -0.18 -4.99
C CYS A 6 -2.73 -1.02 -6.22
N ASP A 7 -3.65 -1.22 -7.16
CA ASP A 7 -3.42 -1.97 -8.41
C ASP A 7 -2.76 -1.14 -9.53
N CYS A 8 -2.35 0.10 -9.23
CA CYS A 8 -1.73 1.04 -10.16
C CYS A 8 -2.56 1.20 -11.46
N ASN A 9 -3.80 1.61 -11.32
CA ASN A 9 -4.77 1.79 -12.40
C ASN A 9 -5.07 0.49 -13.17
N ARG A 10 -5.30 -0.60 -12.42
CA ARG A 10 -5.63 -1.94 -12.88
C ARG A 10 -4.55 -2.60 -13.75
N THR A 11 -3.31 -2.16 -13.58
CA THR A 11 -2.16 -2.72 -14.32
C THR A 11 -1.52 -3.91 -13.61
N MET A 12 -1.94 -4.20 -12.37
CA MET A 12 -1.47 -5.34 -11.59
C MET A 12 -2.65 -6.24 -11.17
N PRO A 13 -2.59 -7.55 -11.38
CA PRO A 13 -3.62 -8.49 -10.92
C PRO A 13 -3.44 -8.79 -9.42
N LEU A 14 -3.93 -7.90 -8.55
CA LEU A 14 -3.87 -8.08 -7.09
C LEU A 14 -5.12 -8.80 -6.57
N ASP A 15 -4.91 -9.77 -5.67
CA ASP A 15 -5.96 -10.45 -4.91
C ASP A 15 -5.98 -9.92 -3.47
N ALA A 16 -6.75 -8.84 -3.25
CA ALA A 16 -6.87 -8.21 -1.95
C ALA A 16 -7.41 -9.15 -0.86
N PRO A 17 -8.45 -9.99 -1.10
CA PRO A 17 -8.88 -10.99 -0.13
C PRO A 17 -7.80 -12.01 0.26
N ALA A 18 -6.98 -12.49 -0.67
CA ALA A 18 -5.89 -13.42 -0.36
C ALA A 18 -4.73 -12.75 0.40
N LEU A 19 -4.37 -11.53 0.01
CA LEU A 19 -3.37 -10.74 0.73
C LEU A 19 -3.85 -10.43 2.15
N GLY A 20 -5.11 -10.01 2.31
CA GLY A 20 -5.68 -9.69 3.62
C GLY A 20 -5.71 -10.88 4.57
N ARG A 21 -6.07 -12.08 4.07
CA ARG A 21 -5.96 -13.33 4.84
C ARG A 21 -4.54 -13.60 5.33
N SER A 22 -3.53 -13.30 4.52
CA SER A 22 -2.12 -13.53 4.87
C SER A 22 -1.60 -12.53 5.91
N LEU A 23 -2.13 -11.32 5.91
CA LEU A 23 -1.78 -10.24 6.86
C LEU A 23 -2.70 -10.20 8.09
N ASN A 24 -3.71 -11.06 8.16
CA ASN A 24 -4.78 -10.98 9.16
C ASN A 24 -5.45 -9.58 9.23
N GLU A 25 -5.69 -8.99 8.05
CA GLU A 25 -6.23 -7.64 7.87
C GLU A 25 -7.28 -7.62 6.75
N THR A 26 -8.34 -6.82 6.88
CA THR A 26 -9.26 -6.55 5.77
C THR A 26 -8.67 -5.43 4.91
N LEU A 27 -8.18 -5.78 3.72
CA LEU A 27 -7.56 -4.81 2.80
C LEU A 27 -8.58 -4.18 1.86
N THR A 28 -8.50 -2.86 1.73
CA THR A 28 -9.17 -2.12 0.64
C THR A 28 -8.24 -2.05 -0.57
N LEU A 29 -8.71 -2.54 -1.71
CA LEU A 29 -7.98 -2.38 -2.97
C LEU A 29 -8.26 -1.02 -3.58
N HIS A 30 -7.24 -0.16 -3.64
CA HIS A 30 -7.30 1.08 -4.39
C HIS A 30 -6.85 0.89 -5.84
N SER A 31 -7.24 1.80 -6.74
CA SER A 31 -6.71 1.81 -8.11
C SER A 31 -5.89 3.05 -8.45
N THR A 32 -6.05 4.13 -7.69
CA THR A 32 -5.49 5.45 -7.96
C THR A 32 -5.11 6.16 -6.65
N LEU A 33 -4.51 5.41 -5.71
CA LEU A 33 -4.11 5.90 -4.38
C LEU A 33 -3.27 7.18 -4.42
N CYS A 34 -2.38 7.31 -5.41
CA CYS A 34 -1.52 8.48 -5.63
C CYS A 34 -2.19 9.59 -6.47
N ARG A 35 -3.49 9.47 -6.76
CA ARG A 35 -4.26 10.45 -7.56
C ARG A 35 -5.57 10.78 -6.84
N ARG A 36 -6.70 10.22 -7.29
CA ARG A 36 -8.02 10.60 -6.80
C ARG A 36 -8.33 10.05 -5.41
N GLU A 37 -7.60 9.03 -4.99
CA GLU A 37 -7.79 8.34 -3.70
C GLU A 37 -6.75 8.75 -2.64
N VAL A 38 -5.97 9.81 -2.88
CA VAL A 38 -5.05 10.40 -1.89
C VAL A 38 -5.72 10.64 -0.51
N PRO A 39 -7.01 11.04 -0.43
CA PRO A 39 -7.68 11.16 0.87
C PRO A 39 -7.69 9.88 1.73
N ALA A 40 -7.58 8.69 1.12
CA ALA A 40 -7.44 7.43 1.88
C ALA A 40 -6.09 7.35 2.60
N PHE A 41 -5.01 7.76 1.93
CA PHE A 41 -3.69 7.88 2.55
C PHE A 41 -3.68 8.92 3.68
N GLN A 42 -4.27 10.10 3.45
CA GLN A 42 -4.35 11.14 4.48
C GLN A 42 -5.04 10.65 5.76
N ARG A 43 -6.17 9.94 5.62
CA ARG A 43 -6.85 9.32 6.76
C ARG A 43 -5.99 8.28 7.48
N ALA A 44 -5.24 7.47 6.73
CA ALA A 44 -4.36 6.46 7.32
C ALA A 44 -3.24 7.09 8.16
N VAL A 45 -2.60 8.16 7.67
CA VAL A 45 -1.50 8.83 8.41
C VAL A 45 -1.95 9.66 9.62
N GLN A 46 -3.26 9.90 9.77
CA GLN A 46 -3.85 10.53 10.96
C GLN A 46 -4.07 9.54 12.11
N ALA A 47 -3.96 8.23 11.87
CA ALA A 47 -3.94 7.22 12.92
C ALA A 47 -2.59 7.20 13.67
N GLU A 48 -2.57 6.72 14.91
CA GLU A 48 -1.34 6.66 15.73
C GLU A 48 -0.44 5.47 15.39
N GLU A 49 -0.96 4.49 14.66
CA GLU A 49 -0.21 3.33 14.20
C GLU A 49 0.71 3.70 13.03
N PRO A 50 1.84 3.00 12.83
CA PRO A 50 2.57 3.13 11.58
C PRO A 50 1.69 2.74 10.38
N VAL A 51 2.05 3.19 9.18
CA VAL A 51 1.30 2.92 7.94
C VAL A 51 2.22 2.22 6.96
N VAL A 52 1.76 1.14 6.33
CA VAL A 52 2.43 0.56 5.16
C VAL A 52 1.72 1.00 3.89
N VAL A 53 2.49 1.51 2.94
CA VAL A 53 2.04 1.84 1.59
C VAL A 53 2.72 0.89 0.61
N ALA A 54 1.94 0.06 -0.08
CA ALA A 54 2.43 -0.90 -1.07
C ALA A 54 2.76 -0.23 -2.41
N CYS A 55 3.58 0.80 -2.38
CA CYS A 55 4.08 1.53 -3.54
C CYS A 55 5.42 2.18 -3.19
N THR A 56 6.41 2.13 -4.08
CA THR A 56 7.64 2.93 -3.94
C THR A 56 7.77 4.01 -5.00
N GLN A 57 7.08 3.88 -6.15
CA GLN A 57 7.16 4.87 -7.23
C GLN A 57 6.78 6.27 -6.79
N GLU A 58 5.69 6.38 -6.02
CA GLU A 58 5.09 7.66 -5.63
C GLU A 58 5.45 8.03 -4.17
N GLN A 59 6.54 7.47 -3.63
CA GLN A 59 6.99 7.73 -2.25
C GLN A 59 7.21 9.23 -1.98
N ARG A 60 7.79 9.95 -2.95
CA ARG A 60 7.98 11.40 -2.86
C ARG A 60 6.64 12.12 -2.69
N LEU A 61 5.66 11.82 -3.53
CA LEU A 61 4.32 12.40 -3.46
C LEU A 61 3.65 12.11 -2.11
N PHE A 62 3.69 10.86 -1.63
CA PHE A 62 3.10 10.54 -0.33
C PHE A 62 3.79 11.26 0.82
N SER A 63 5.10 11.48 0.74
CA SER A 63 5.85 12.26 1.74
C SER A 63 5.44 13.73 1.71
N GLU A 64 5.26 14.31 0.52
CA GLU A 64 4.78 15.69 0.35
C GLU A 64 3.34 15.84 0.88
N VAL A 65 2.45 14.90 0.55
CA VAL A 65 1.06 14.87 1.06
C VAL A 65 1.04 14.76 2.58
N ALA A 66 1.85 13.90 3.17
CA ALA A 66 1.93 13.77 4.63
C ALA A 66 2.40 15.09 5.27
N GLY A 67 3.41 15.76 4.69
CA GLY A 67 3.88 17.06 5.16
C GLY A 67 2.85 18.20 5.04
N GLN A 68 1.85 18.04 4.18
CA GLN A 68 0.74 19.00 4.00
C GLN A 68 -0.55 18.58 4.71
N THR A 69 -0.58 17.41 5.34
CA THR A 69 -1.79 16.89 5.98
C THR A 69 -1.80 17.33 7.45
N ASP A 70 -2.86 18.04 7.84
CA ASP A 70 -3.06 18.38 9.25
C ASP A 70 -3.35 17.13 10.09
N GLY A 71 -2.78 17.10 11.29
CA GLY A 71 -3.05 16.04 12.27
C GLY A 71 -2.44 14.69 11.94
N VAL A 72 -1.33 14.63 11.19
CA VAL A 72 -0.54 13.39 11.05
C VAL A 72 -0.08 12.92 12.43
N ARG A 73 -0.40 11.67 12.76
CA ARG A 73 -0.04 10.99 14.03
C ARG A 73 0.71 9.69 13.81
N ALA A 74 0.75 9.19 12.57
CA ALA A 74 1.39 7.93 12.27
C ALA A 74 2.88 8.01 12.63
N GLN A 75 3.34 7.04 13.43
CA GLN A 75 4.72 7.01 13.93
C GLN A 75 5.74 6.84 12.79
N ALA A 76 5.36 6.15 11.72
CA ALA A 76 6.16 5.99 10.52
C ALA A 76 5.29 5.66 9.30
N VAL A 77 5.77 5.99 8.11
CA VAL A 77 5.23 5.50 6.84
C VAL A 77 6.30 4.62 6.18
N ARG A 78 5.97 3.34 5.99
CA ARG A 78 6.83 2.35 5.34
C ARG A 78 6.36 2.11 3.92
N PHE A 79 7.29 2.05 2.97
CA PHE A 79 6.98 1.85 1.56
C PHE A 79 7.48 0.47 1.12
N VAL A 80 6.60 -0.30 0.48
CA VAL A 80 6.92 -1.65 -0.01
C VAL A 80 6.72 -1.69 -1.52
N ASN A 81 7.79 -2.04 -2.25
CA ASN A 81 7.69 -2.23 -3.69
C ASN A 81 7.01 -3.56 -3.97
N ILE A 82 5.71 -3.55 -4.28
CA ILE A 82 5.00 -4.75 -4.77
C ILE A 82 4.81 -4.72 -6.29
N ARG A 83 5.01 -3.57 -6.93
CA ARG A 83 4.76 -3.39 -8.36
C ARG A 83 5.87 -4.02 -9.19
N GLU A 84 7.07 -3.47 -9.13
CA GLU A 84 8.19 -3.97 -9.92
C GLU A 84 8.67 -5.34 -9.43
N THR A 85 8.44 -5.69 -8.16
CA THR A 85 8.90 -6.97 -7.60
C THR A 85 7.88 -8.11 -7.71
N GLY A 86 6.63 -7.83 -8.11
CA GLY A 86 5.57 -8.85 -8.17
C GLY A 86 4.47 -8.54 -9.19
N GLY A 87 3.77 -7.41 -9.03
CA GLY A 87 2.57 -7.08 -9.80
C GLY A 87 2.81 -6.78 -11.28
N TRP A 88 4.00 -6.32 -11.67
CA TRP A 88 4.47 -6.16 -13.05
C TRP A 88 5.50 -7.23 -13.40
N SER A 89 5.09 -8.48 -13.31
CA SER A 89 5.90 -9.62 -13.73
C SER A 89 5.10 -10.56 -14.61
N ARG A 90 5.80 -11.45 -15.34
CA ARG A 90 5.14 -12.52 -16.12
C ARG A 90 4.32 -13.45 -15.23
N ASP A 91 4.75 -13.61 -13.98
CA ASP A 91 4.14 -14.47 -12.98
C ASP A 91 3.19 -13.72 -12.04
N ALA A 92 2.77 -12.50 -12.37
CA ALA A 92 2.01 -11.62 -11.46
C ALA A 92 0.76 -12.29 -10.87
N LYS A 93 0.04 -13.11 -11.65
CA LYS A 93 -1.14 -13.87 -11.18
C LYS A 93 -0.83 -14.89 -10.08
N GLN A 94 0.43 -15.30 -9.96
CA GLN A 94 0.92 -16.26 -8.96
C GLN A 94 1.75 -15.55 -7.87
N ALA A 95 1.92 -14.23 -7.94
CA ALA A 95 2.80 -13.48 -7.06
C ALA A 95 2.20 -13.17 -5.67
N THR A 96 0.93 -13.53 -5.41
CA THR A 96 0.25 -13.25 -4.13
C THR A 96 1.05 -13.69 -2.89
N PRO A 97 1.61 -14.91 -2.81
CA PRO A 97 2.40 -15.31 -1.63
C PRO A 97 3.66 -14.46 -1.45
N LYS A 98 4.32 -14.07 -2.56
CA LYS A 98 5.49 -13.19 -2.53
C LYS A 98 5.13 -11.78 -2.06
N ILE A 99 4.05 -11.21 -2.59
CA ILE A 99 3.57 -9.89 -2.20
C ILE A 99 3.16 -9.88 -0.72
N ALA A 100 2.46 -10.92 -0.25
CA ALA A 100 2.13 -11.07 1.16
C ALA A 100 3.39 -11.09 2.05
N ALA A 101 4.42 -11.86 1.66
CA ALA A 101 5.68 -11.91 2.41
C ALA A 101 6.40 -10.56 2.45
N LEU A 102 6.41 -9.81 1.34
CA LEU A 102 7.00 -8.46 1.29
C LEU A 102 6.26 -7.46 2.19
N LEU A 103 4.93 -7.53 2.22
CA LEU A 103 4.10 -6.68 3.09
C LEU A 103 4.27 -7.05 4.57
N ALA A 104 4.28 -8.35 4.89
CA ALA A 104 4.49 -8.85 6.24
C ALA A 104 5.89 -8.52 6.78
N ALA A 105 6.92 -8.48 5.93
CA ALA A 105 8.26 -8.05 6.35
C ALA A 105 8.34 -6.55 6.70
N ALA A 106 7.35 -5.76 6.29
CA ALA A 106 7.21 -4.36 6.66
C ALA A 106 6.26 -4.13 7.85
N HIS A 107 5.60 -5.20 8.33
CA HIS A 107 4.73 -5.20 9.51
C HIS A 107 5.47 -5.05 10.84
#